data_AF-A0A418CAY6-F1
#
_entry.id   AF-A0A418CAY6-F1
#
_cell.length_a   1.000
_cell.length_b   1.000
_cell.length_c   1.000
_cell.angle_alpha   90.00
_cell.angle_beta   90.00
_cell.angle_gamma   90.00
#
_symmetry.space_group_name_H-M   'P 1'
#
loop_
_entity.id
_entity.type
_entity.pdbx_description
1 polymer ?
#
loop_
_entity_poly.entity_id
_entity_poly.type
_entity_poly.pdbx_seq_one_letter_code
_entity_poly.pdbx_strand_id
1 'polypeptide(L)'
;MQVLVWVNDKNEQLSVDEEAVAAFESLAPSTKLRVVGVLNGDAAADASFEATKDHQAMLHTMSQALPTHPTPAASGKRPLLWMHVEASSNVVVLHGNNEHAGRLLLVLLSSVLLYSQDSELNFDKLQWISSLPSQLKIRGNQDEAGVAKDLGSHLPRFVWVS
;
A
#
# COMPACT_ATOMS: atom_id res chain seq x y z
N MET A 1 -6.98 6.53 12.53
CA MET A 1 -6.45 6.29 11.18
C MET A 1 -7.22 7.14 10.18
N GLN A 2 -6.56 7.59 9.12
CA GLN A 2 -7.14 8.44 8.08
C GLN A 2 -6.96 7.79 6.70
N VAL A 3 -7.84 8.12 5.76
CA VAL A 3 -7.63 7.78 4.36
C VAL A 3 -6.58 8.75 3.82
N LEU A 4 -5.53 8.25 3.18
CA LEU A 4 -4.50 9.07 2.55
C LEU A 4 -4.80 9.31 1.07
N VAL A 5 -5.28 8.29 0.37
CA VAL A 5 -5.63 8.38 -1.05
C VAL A 5 -7.04 7.89 -1.28
N TRP A 6 -7.81 8.72 -1.97
CA TRP A 6 -9.16 8.45 -2.46
C TRP A 6 -9.13 8.24 -3.97
N VAL A 7 -9.98 7.35 -4.47
CA VAL A 7 -10.32 7.22 -5.89
C VAL A 7 -11.71 7.76 -6.11
N ASN A 8 -11.90 8.55 -7.17
CA ASN A 8 -13.22 9.01 -7.59
C ASN A 8 -13.94 7.91 -8.39
N ASP A 9 -15.16 7.56 -7.97
CA ASP A 9 -15.93 6.44 -8.52
C ASP A 9 -16.34 6.66 -9.98
N LYS A 10 -16.35 7.91 -10.47
CA LYS A 10 -16.83 8.26 -11.82
C LYS A 10 -15.74 8.27 -12.88
N ASN A 11 -14.50 8.55 -12.50
CA ASN A 11 -13.41 8.78 -13.45
C ASN A 11 -12.07 8.15 -13.04
N GLU A 12 -12.04 7.35 -11.97
CA GLU A 12 -10.84 6.69 -11.45
C GLU A 12 -9.69 7.65 -11.09
N GLN A 13 -9.99 8.95 -10.92
CA GLN A 13 -8.99 9.94 -10.59
C GLN A 13 -8.59 9.83 -9.12
N LEU A 14 -7.29 9.82 -8.86
CA LEU A 14 -6.72 9.84 -7.51
C LEU A 14 -6.80 11.25 -6.91
N SER A 15 -7.15 11.33 -5.64
CA SER A 15 -7.04 12.55 -4.83
C SER A 15 -6.45 12.22 -3.47
N VAL A 16 -5.59 13.10 -2.97
CA VAL A 16 -4.94 12.95 -1.66
C VAL A 16 -5.76 13.65 -0.60
N ASP A 17 -5.77 13.11 0.61
CA ASP A 17 -6.37 13.74 1.78
C ASP A 17 -5.36 14.68 2.46
N GLU A 18 -5.64 15.98 2.44
CA GLU A 18 -4.74 17.01 2.97
C GLU A 18 -4.55 16.90 4.49
N GLU A 19 -5.56 16.44 5.23
CA GLU A 19 -5.42 16.23 6.69
C GLU A 19 -4.46 15.08 7.00
N ALA A 20 -4.51 14.02 6.20
CA ALA A 20 -3.57 12.91 6.30
C ALA A 20 -2.13 13.36 5.96
N VAL A 21 -1.95 14.21 4.95
CA VAL A 21 -0.64 14.78 4.61
C VAL A 21 -0.11 15.65 5.75
N ALA A 22 -0.94 16.54 6.31
CA ALA A 22 -0.53 17.38 7.44
C ALA A 22 -0.14 16.54 8.68
N ALA A 23 -0.86 15.44 8.95
CA ALA A 23 -0.50 14.51 10.00
C ALA A 23 0.87 13.84 9.76
N PHE A 24 1.15 13.44 8.52
CA PHE A 24 2.46 12.91 8.13
C PHE A 24 3.58 13.95 8.28
N GLU A 25 3.36 15.18 7.80
CA GLU A 25 4.33 16.27 7.86
C GLU A 25 4.68 16.67 9.30
N SER A 26 3.76 16.48 10.25
CA SER A 26 4.03 16.75 11.67
C SER A 26 5.14 15.85 12.27
N LEU A 27 5.41 14.70 11.66
CA LEU A 27 6.41 13.71 12.12
C LEU A 27 7.77 13.87 11.43
N ALA A 28 7.75 14.35 10.19
CA ALA A 28 8.90 14.49 9.32
C ALA A 28 10.08 15.34 9.88
N PRO A 29 9.90 16.36 10.75
CA PRO A 29 10.99 17.26 11.14
C PRO A 29 12.07 16.62 12.01
N SER A 30 11.86 15.43 12.58
CA SER A 30 12.71 14.94 13.67
C SER A 30 13.42 13.60 13.44
N THR A 31 12.99 12.74 12.50
CA THR A 31 13.57 11.40 12.32
C THR A 31 13.40 10.85 10.90
N LYS A 32 14.24 9.88 10.51
CA LYS A 32 14.00 9.06 9.31
C LYS A 32 12.73 8.25 9.54
N LEU A 33 11.64 8.59 8.86
CA LEU A 33 10.39 7.84 8.90
C LEU A 33 10.57 6.46 8.25
N ARG A 34 9.92 5.45 8.83
CA ARG A 34 9.87 4.08 8.30
C ARG A 34 8.43 3.80 7.88
N VAL A 35 8.22 3.57 6.59
CA VAL A 35 6.89 3.28 6.06
C VAL A 35 6.74 1.78 5.87
N VAL A 36 5.74 1.19 6.51
CA VAL A 36 5.40 -0.23 6.38
C VAL A 36 4.10 -0.34 5.61
N GLY A 37 4.19 -0.83 4.37
CA GLY A 37 3.03 -1.16 3.55
C GLY A 37 2.52 -2.54 3.87
N VAL A 38 1.21 -2.70 3.87
CA VAL A 38 0.51 -3.96 4.15
C VAL A 38 -0.43 -4.26 2.98
N LEU A 39 -0.20 -5.40 2.33
CA LEU A 39 -0.96 -5.87 1.18
C LEU A 39 -1.57 -7.25 1.47
N ASN A 40 -2.85 -7.44 1.16
CA ASN A 40 -3.47 -8.76 1.21
C ASN A 40 -3.18 -9.51 -0.09
N GLY A 41 -2.34 -10.53 -0.03
CA GLY A 41 -1.98 -11.39 -1.15
C GLY A 41 -3.06 -12.35 -1.62
N ASP A 42 -4.03 -12.67 -0.76
CA ASP A 42 -5.13 -13.58 -1.12
C ASP A 42 -6.27 -12.90 -1.85
N ALA A 43 -6.38 -11.59 -1.76
CA ALA A 43 -7.48 -10.89 -2.39
C ALA A 43 -7.35 -10.87 -3.92
N ALA A 44 -8.50 -10.83 -4.59
CA ALA A 44 -8.54 -10.57 -6.03
C ALA A 44 -7.85 -9.24 -6.39
N ALA A 45 -7.26 -9.17 -7.59
CA ALA A 45 -6.48 -8.00 -8.05
C ALA A 45 -7.30 -6.71 -8.26
N ASP A 46 -8.62 -6.80 -8.11
CA ASP A 46 -9.62 -5.74 -8.20
C ASP A 46 -10.47 -5.61 -6.91
N ALA A 47 -10.12 -6.37 -5.86
CA ALA A 47 -10.86 -6.33 -4.61
C ALA A 47 -10.69 -4.96 -3.92
N SER A 48 -11.81 -4.25 -3.82
CA SER A 48 -11.94 -2.96 -3.13
C SER A 48 -11.87 -3.09 -1.61
N PHE A 49 -12.13 -4.29 -1.07
CA PHE A 49 -11.82 -4.67 0.30
C PHE A 49 -11.99 -6.19 0.43
N GLU A 50 -10.91 -6.90 0.69
CA GLU A 50 -10.98 -8.31 1.10
C GLU A 50 -10.01 -8.44 2.26
N ALA A 51 -10.54 -8.75 3.43
CA ALA A 51 -9.75 -8.89 4.64
C ALA A 51 -9.91 -10.35 5.09
N THR A 52 -8.96 -11.18 4.67
CA THR A 52 -8.85 -12.54 5.18
C THR A 52 -8.51 -12.49 6.67
N LYS A 53 -8.76 -13.58 7.40
CA LYS A 53 -8.65 -13.56 8.87
C LYS A 53 -7.23 -13.24 9.32
N ASP A 54 -6.20 -13.77 8.65
CA ASP A 54 -4.83 -13.53 9.10
C ASP A 54 -4.35 -12.15 8.65
N HIS A 55 -4.82 -11.66 7.50
CA HIS A 55 -4.63 -10.26 7.12
C HIS A 55 -5.23 -9.29 8.16
N GLN A 56 -6.46 -9.55 8.64
CA GLN A 56 -7.07 -8.77 9.72
C GLN A 56 -6.28 -8.88 11.02
N ALA A 57 -5.81 -10.09 11.38
CA ALA A 57 -5.00 -10.30 12.56
C ALA A 57 -3.66 -9.55 12.48
N MET A 58 -3.02 -9.54 11.32
CA MET A 58 -1.78 -8.81 11.08
C MET A 58 -2.01 -7.29 11.21
N LEU A 59 -3.06 -6.75 10.57
CA LEU A 59 -3.44 -5.36 10.74
C LEU A 59 -3.68 -5.02 12.21
N HIS A 60 -4.47 -5.83 12.92
CA HIS A 60 -4.76 -5.59 14.33
C HIS A 60 -3.52 -5.66 15.23
N THR A 61 -2.57 -6.55 14.90
CA THR A 61 -1.29 -6.69 15.62
C THR A 61 -0.40 -5.47 15.39
N MET A 62 -0.42 -4.89 14.19
CA MET A 62 0.35 -3.69 13.88
C MET A 62 -0.26 -2.43 14.50
N SER A 63 -1.58 -2.29 14.45
CA SER A 63 -2.31 -1.23 15.12
C SER A 63 -3.80 -1.52 15.12
N GLN A 64 -4.44 -1.38 16.29
CA GLN A 64 -5.90 -1.49 16.42
C GLN A 64 -6.66 -0.40 15.65
N ALA A 65 -5.98 0.64 15.19
CA ALA A 65 -6.58 1.71 14.39
C ALA A 65 -6.68 1.37 12.89
N LEU A 66 -6.04 0.29 12.42
CA LEU A 66 -6.09 -0.15 11.01
C LEU A 66 -7.46 -0.75 10.66
N PRO A 67 -7.94 -0.58 9.42
CA PRO A 67 -9.31 -0.93 9.08
C PRO A 67 -9.38 -2.44 8.87
N THR A 68 -10.17 -3.14 9.70
CA THR A 68 -10.51 -4.55 9.47
C THR A 68 -11.82 -4.72 8.71
N HIS A 69 -12.52 -3.61 8.44
CA HIS A 69 -13.80 -3.56 7.75
C HIS A 69 -13.80 -2.46 6.68
N PRO A 70 -14.66 -2.57 5.64
CA PRO A 70 -14.79 -1.55 4.61
C PRO A 70 -15.09 -0.19 5.24
N THR A 71 -14.29 0.82 4.91
CA THR A 71 -14.60 2.20 5.30
C THR A 71 -15.72 2.72 4.40
N PRO A 72 -16.78 3.35 4.94
CA PRO A 72 -17.86 3.89 4.13
C PRO A 72 -17.33 4.87 3.07
N ALA A 73 -17.79 4.72 1.83
CA ALA A 73 -17.48 5.66 0.75
C ALA A 73 -17.98 7.07 1.12
N ALA A 74 -17.15 8.08 0.87
CA ALA A 74 -17.52 9.49 1.05
C ALA A 74 -17.99 10.03 -0.31
N SER A 75 -19.24 10.48 -0.42
CA SER A 75 -19.83 11.19 -1.57
C SER A 75 -19.13 11.01 -2.95
N GLY A 76 -19.20 9.80 -3.52
CA GLY A 76 -18.67 9.49 -4.85
C GLY A 76 -17.15 9.24 -4.92
N LYS A 77 -16.53 9.04 -3.76
CA LYS A 77 -15.15 8.60 -3.61
C LYS A 77 -15.10 7.35 -2.75
N ARG A 78 -14.23 6.43 -3.15
CA ARG A 78 -13.87 5.24 -2.40
C ARG A 78 -12.43 5.35 -1.89
N PRO A 79 -12.15 4.85 -0.68
CA PRO A 79 -10.79 4.84 -0.13
C PRO A 79 -9.94 3.84 -0.91
N LEU A 80 -8.68 4.19 -1.18
CA LEU A 80 -7.70 3.34 -1.86
C LEU A 80 -6.52 3.00 -0.95
N LEU A 81 -6.05 3.97 -0.17
CA LEU A 81 -4.90 3.85 0.70
C LEU A 81 -5.19 4.54 2.03
N TRP A 82 -5.02 3.84 3.13
CA TRP A 82 -5.12 4.34 4.49
C TRP A 82 -3.75 4.51 5.11
N MET A 83 -3.66 5.48 6.02
CA MET A 83 -2.44 5.78 6.75
C MET A 83 -2.72 5.80 8.25
N HIS A 84 -1.93 5.02 8.98
CA HIS A 84 -1.81 5.10 10.44
C HIS A 84 -0.45 5.64 10.82
N VAL A 85 -0.45 6.70 11.63
CA VAL A 85 0.72 7.29 12.24
C VAL A 85 0.85 6.73 13.64
N GLU A 86 1.96 6.04 13.93
CA GLU A 86 2.19 5.51 15.26
C GLU A 86 2.80 6.58 16.17
N ALA A 87 1.98 7.16 17.05
CA ALA A 87 2.31 8.35 17.83
C ALA A 87 3.57 8.22 18.71
N SER A 88 3.93 7.00 19.11
CA SER A 88 5.10 6.73 19.96
C SER A 88 6.35 6.30 19.17
N SER A 89 6.33 6.38 17.84
CA SER A 89 7.44 5.94 17.00
C SER A 89 7.58 6.76 15.70
N ASN A 90 8.61 6.47 14.93
CA ASN A 90 8.82 7.01 13.59
C ASN A 90 8.25 6.08 12.48
N VAL A 91 7.25 5.27 12.82
CA VAL A 91 6.64 4.29 11.91
C VAL A 91 5.31 4.83 11.38
N VAL A 92 5.15 4.73 10.07
CA VAL A 92 3.89 4.96 9.37
C VAL A 92 3.46 3.63 8.77
N VAL A 93 2.22 3.22 9.04
CA VAL A 93 1.65 2.00 8.44
C VAL A 93 0.70 2.41 7.33
N LEU A 94 0.91 1.85 6.15
CA LEU A 94 0.04 2.00 5.00
C LEU A 94 -0.69 0.68 4.74
N HIS A 95 -2.00 0.76 4.59
CA HIS A 95 -2.83 -0.35 4.11
C HIS A 95 -3.53 0.14 2.86
N GLY A 96 -3.64 -0.69 1.83
CA GLY A 96 -4.30 -0.31 0.59
C GLY A 96 -5.14 -1.43 0.02
N ASN A 97 -6.11 -1.05 -0.82
CA ASN A 97 -6.87 -2.03 -1.59
C ASN A 97 -5.96 -2.77 -2.56
N ASN A 98 -6.41 -3.95 -2.99
CA ASN A 98 -5.67 -4.79 -3.91
C ASN A 98 -5.72 -4.36 -5.37
N GLU A 99 -6.55 -3.37 -5.64
CA GLU A 99 -6.60 -2.71 -6.93
C GLU A 99 -5.21 -2.27 -7.40
N HIS A 100 -5.06 -2.23 -8.71
CA HIS A 100 -3.81 -1.91 -9.38
C HIS A 100 -3.10 -0.66 -8.82
N ALA A 101 -3.84 0.45 -8.70
CA ALA A 101 -3.30 1.70 -8.17
C ALA A 101 -2.90 1.58 -6.68
N GLY A 102 -3.65 0.83 -5.88
CA GLY A 102 -3.36 0.61 -4.47
C GLY A 102 -2.05 -0.16 -4.27
N ARG A 103 -1.85 -1.25 -5.03
CA ARG A 103 -0.59 -2.01 -5.05
C ARG A 103 0.59 -1.14 -5.45
N LEU A 104 0.45 -0.35 -6.51
CA LEU A 104 1.52 0.51 -7.00
C LEU A 104 1.91 1.58 -5.98
N LEU A 105 0.92 2.23 -5.37
CA LEU A 105 1.16 3.21 -4.30
C LEU A 105 1.85 2.58 -3.09
N LEU A 106 1.42 1.38 -2.67
CA LEU A 106 2.09 0.66 -1.59
C LEU A 106 3.55 0.36 -1.93
N VAL A 107 3.85 -0.07 -3.16
CA VAL A 107 5.24 -0.29 -3.61
C VAL A 107 6.05 1.01 -3.56
N LEU A 108 5.49 2.12 -4.05
CA LEU A 108 6.22 3.39 -4.17
C LEU A 108 6.44 4.10 -2.84
N LEU A 109 5.50 3.99 -1.91
CA LEU A 109 5.52 4.75 -0.65
C LEU A 109 6.17 3.97 0.50
N SER A 110 6.27 2.65 0.39
CA SER A 110 6.75 1.81 1.49
C SER A 110 8.28 1.69 1.51
N SER A 111 8.83 1.56 2.71
CA SER A 111 10.21 1.09 2.93
C SER A 111 10.26 -0.43 3.07
N VAL A 112 9.20 -1.02 3.61
CA VAL A 112 8.98 -2.46 3.77
C VAL A 112 7.56 -2.76 3.30
N LEU A 113 7.37 -3.77 2.45
CA LEU A 113 6.06 -4.24 2.02
C LEU A 113 5.82 -5.63 2.63
N LEU A 114 4.82 -5.71 3.51
CA LEU A 114 4.31 -6.95 4.07
C LEU A 114 3.22 -7.49 3.14
N TYR A 115 3.46 -8.67 2.59
CA TYR A 115 2.53 -9.40 1.74
C TYR A 115 1.96 -10.58 2.52
N SER A 116 0.70 -10.47 2.93
CA SER A 116 0.00 -11.49 3.72
C SER A 116 -0.67 -12.49 2.80
N GLN A 117 -0.35 -13.77 2.92
CA GLN A 117 -1.05 -14.81 2.18
C GLN A 117 -1.34 -15.98 3.11
N ASP A 118 -2.61 -16.17 3.42
CA ASP A 118 -3.14 -17.21 4.32
C ASP A 118 -3.20 -18.56 3.57
N SER A 119 -3.28 -18.53 2.24
CA SER A 119 -3.24 -19.74 1.41
C SER A 119 -1.83 -20.32 1.24
N GLU A 120 -1.73 -21.58 0.81
CA GLU A 120 -0.45 -22.17 0.39
C GLU A 120 0.31 -21.24 -0.57
N LEU A 121 1.65 -21.25 -0.46
CA LEU A 121 2.55 -20.47 -1.31
C LEU A 121 2.17 -20.67 -2.78
N ASN A 122 1.73 -19.58 -3.41
CA ASN A 122 1.26 -19.60 -4.78
C ASN A 122 1.90 -18.44 -5.55
N PHE A 123 2.85 -18.79 -6.43
CA PHE A 123 3.58 -17.83 -7.24
C PHE A 123 2.70 -17.09 -8.26
N ASP A 124 1.55 -17.65 -8.64
CA ASP A 124 0.63 -16.97 -9.56
C ASP A 124 0.08 -15.68 -8.94
N LYS A 125 -0.08 -15.64 -7.61
CA LYS A 125 -0.51 -14.45 -6.88
C LYS A 125 0.56 -13.35 -6.84
N LEU A 126 1.81 -13.66 -7.16
CA LEU A 126 2.92 -12.70 -7.28
C LEU A 126 3.15 -12.18 -8.69
N GLN A 127 2.37 -12.64 -9.69
CA GLN A 127 2.59 -12.22 -11.09
C GLN A 127 2.52 -10.70 -11.28
N TRP A 128 1.75 -9.98 -10.44
CA TRP A 128 1.71 -8.52 -10.49
C TRP A 128 3.09 -7.86 -10.28
N ILE A 129 4.00 -8.48 -9.54
CA ILE A 129 5.38 -7.97 -9.34
C ILE A 129 6.14 -7.95 -10.68
N SER A 130 5.93 -8.96 -11.53
CA SER A 130 6.58 -9.03 -12.84
C SER A 130 6.11 -7.94 -13.81
N SER A 131 4.97 -7.31 -13.53
CA SER A 131 4.43 -6.21 -14.33
C SER A 131 4.95 -4.82 -13.91
N LEU A 132 5.64 -4.71 -12.77
CA LEU A 132 6.15 -3.42 -12.26
C LEU A 132 7.10 -2.70 -13.23
N PRO A 133 8.02 -3.36 -13.96
CA PRO A 133 8.92 -2.68 -14.88
C PRO A 133 8.22 -1.89 -15.99
N SER A 134 7.05 -2.34 -16.46
CA SER A 134 6.29 -1.67 -17.51
C SER A 134 5.44 -0.50 -16.99
N GLN A 135 5.27 -0.39 -15.68
CA GLN A 135 4.39 0.59 -15.02
C GLN A 135 5.17 1.73 -14.36
N LEU A 136 6.46 1.54 -14.14
CA LEU A 136 7.31 2.45 -13.38
C LEU A 136 8.37 3.10 -14.27
N LYS A 137 8.79 4.30 -13.86
CA LYS A 137 10.01 4.94 -14.37
C LYS A 137 10.84 5.36 -13.17
N ILE A 138 12.06 4.85 -13.08
CA ILE A 138 12.99 5.18 -11.99
C ILE A 138 13.78 6.43 -12.36
N ARG A 139 14.17 6.57 -13.63
CA ARG A 139 14.87 7.72 -14.19
C ARG A 139 14.23 8.18 -15.50
N GLY A 140 14.53 9.40 -15.91
CA GLY A 140 14.12 9.91 -17.23
C GLY A 140 14.67 9.04 -18.37
N ASN A 141 13.87 8.85 -19.42
CA ASN A 141 14.23 8.12 -20.65
C ASN A 141 14.71 6.66 -20.45
N GLN A 142 14.18 5.94 -19.46
CA GLN A 142 14.37 4.49 -19.35
C GLN A 142 13.30 3.72 -20.13
N ASP A 143 13.73 2.64 -20.78
CA ASP A 143 12.86 1.58 -21.30
C ASP A 143 12.61 0.52 -20.21
N GLU A 144 11.69 -0.43 -20.48
CA GLU A 144 11.29 -1.46 -19.53
C GLU A 144 12.47 -2.32 -19.04
N ALA A 145 13.40 -2.67 -19.94
CA ALA A 145 14.59 -3.44 -19.59
C ALA A 145 15.52 -2.67 -18.64
N GLY A 146 15.70 -1.36 -18.88
CA GLY A 146 16.43 -0.48 -17.98
C GLY A 146 15.79 -0.38 -16.60
N VAL A 147 14.45 -0.28 -16.54
CA VAL A 147 13.71 -0.27 -15.27
C VAL A 147 13.91 -1.60 -14.54
N ALA A 148 13.71 -2.75 -15.19
CA ALA A 148 13.85 -4.08 -14.58
C ALA A 148 15.22 -4.29 -13.93
N LYS A 149 16.29 -3.77 -14.55
CA LYS A 149 17.66 -3.83 -14.02
C LYS A 149 17.83 -3.04 -12.73
N ASP A 150 17.25 -1.84 -12.65
CA ASP A 150 17.41 -0.94 -11.51
C ASP A 150 16.38 -1.21 -10.40
N LEU A 151 15.25 -1.82 -10.74
CA LEU A 151 14.08 -1.98 -9.87
C LEU A 151 14.41 -2.60 -8.51
N GLY A 152 15.25 -3.64 -8.47
CA GLY A 152 15.62 -4.32 -7.23
C GLY A 152 16.32 -3.42 -6.20
N SER A 153 16.93 -2.31 -6.62
CA SER A 153 17.58 -1.34 -5.71
C SER A 153 16.62 -0.26 -5.18
N HIS A 154 15.43 -0.13 -5.78
CA HIS A 154 14.46 0.91 -5.48
C HIS A 154 13.15 0.39 -4.87
N LEU A 155 12.91 -0.93 -4.95
CA LEU A 155 11.75 -1.55 -4.32
C LEU A 155 11.86 -1.58 -2.78
N PRO A 156 10.71 -1.58 -2.08
CA PRO A 156 10.69 -1.85 -0.66
C PRO A 156 11.25 -3.22 -0.35
N ARG A 157 11.74 -3.41 0.88
CA ARG A 157 12.03 -4.76 1.37
C ARG A 157 10.73 -5.57 1.38
N PHE A 158 10.68 -6.63 0.60
CA PHE A 158 9.51 -7.50 0.51
C PHE A 158 9.57 -8.57 1.61
N VAL A 159 8.51 -8.67 2.41
CA VAL A 159 8.35 -9.70 3.44
C VAL A 159 7.05 -10.43 3.18
N TRP A 160 7.16 -11.72 2.88
CA TRP A 160 6.01 -12.60 2.75
C TRP A 160 5.67 -13.15 4.14
N VAL A 161 4.44 -12.91 4.58
CA VAL A 161 3.87 -13.48 5.81
C VAL A 161 2.86 -14.55 5.42
N SER A 162 3.12 -15.79 5.85
CA SER A 162 2.25 -16.98 5.66
C SER A 162 1.94 -17.62 7.00
#